data_AF-A0A2A2SD29-F1
#
_entry.id   AF-A0A2A2SD29-F1
#
_cell.length_a   1.000
_cell.length_b   1.000
_cell.length_c   1.000
_cell.angle_alpha   90.00
_cell.angle_beta   90.00
_cell.angle_gamma   90.00
#
_symmetry.space_group_name_H-M   'P 1'
#
loop_
_entity.id
_entity.type
_entity.pdbx_description
1 polymer ?
#
loop_
_entity_poly.entity_id
_entity_poly.type
_entity_poly.pdbx_seq_one_letter_code
_entity_poly.pdbx_strand_id
1 'polypeptide(L)'
;MDWKQERKGLDRAQAAPAVPPTDAAVAIGLEPLRAAKRRWPAILGAGLTVLMVIGLGRELFGGGLDDLTGAVPTSPLFYLFFVALYFSLPVADYLIFRRLWGVPPAGLAATIKKRIANEVLFSYSGEAYFYAWARANATVVAAPFGAVKDVSILSAVAGNAMTLLLMALSVPLGHELLPQAMRDTAAGSAVVLVAMSLPFLIFSRRVFSLPRPELWWIFNAHVVRLVAGTVFIALAWHFALPEVPVAMWLFLAAGRLLVSRLPLVPNKDLLFANFAIVIIGQDQALSELMAFTAALTLVVHVVLIAAFGLHHLATRGRAL
;
A
#
# COMPACT_ATOMS: atom_id res chain seq x y z
N MET A 1 -59.82 -66.12 38.55
CA MET A 1 -59.63 -64.79 37.93
C MET A 1 -58.21 -64.36 38.25
N ASP A 2 -57.44 -64.11 37.20
CA ASP A 2 -56.00 -64.33 37.11
C ASP A 2 -55.17 -63.09 37.48
N TRP A 3 -54.16 -63.30 38.33
CA TRP A 3 -53.36 -62.32 39.06
C TRP A 3 -52.21 -61.73 38.23
N LYS A 4 -52.32 -61.78 36.90
CA LYS A 4 -51.28 -61.37 35.93
C LYS A 4 -51.45 -59.95 35.36
N GLN A 5 -52.45 -59.18 35.75
CA GLN A 5 -52.66 -57.82 35.23
C GLN A 5 -52.25 -56.67 36.18
N GLU A 6 -51.98 -56.93 37.47
CA GLU A 6 -51.68 -55.87 38.45
C GLU A 6 -50.19 -55.52 38.65
N ARG A 7 -49.24 -56.25 38.02
CA ARG A 7 -47.80 -55.90 38.03
C ARG A 7 -47.34 -55.01 36.86
N LYS A 8 -48.26 -54.34 36.15
CA LYS A 8 -47.94 -53.29 35.16
C LYS A 8 -48.20 -51.87 35.66
N GLY A 9 -48.12 -51.68 36.98
CA GLY A 9 -47.67 -50.40 37.52
C GLY A 9 -46.15 -50.25 37.30
N LEU A 10 -45.69 -49.01 37.23
CA LEU A 10 -44.34 -48.55 37.60
C LEU A 10 -43.31 -48.22 36.49
N ASP A 11 -43.71 -47.96 35.24
CA ASP A 11 -42.81 -47.36 34.20
C ASP A 11 -43.42 -46.17 33.44
N ARG A 12 -44.31 -45.39 34.09
CA ARG A 12 -44.78 -44.11 33.54
C ARG A 12 -44.57 -42.98 34.54
N ALA A 13 -43.30 -42.70 34.81
CA ALA A 13 -42.91 -41.44 35.41
C ALA A 13 -43.12 -40.31 34.40
N GLN A 14 -43.91 -39.33 34.82
CA GLN A 14 -44.01 -37.94 34.36
C GLN A 14 -43.04 -37.53 33.23
N ALA A 15 -43.61 -37.26 32.04
CA ALA A 15 -42.94 -36.41 31.06
C ALA A 15 -42.97 -34.96 31.58
N ALA A 16 -41.89 -34.54 32.24
CA ALA A 16 -41.63 -33.13 32.49
C ALA A 16 -41.50 -32.36 31.15
N PRO A 17 -41.92 -31.09 31.05
CA PRO A 17 -41.70 -30.30 29.85
C PRO A 17 -40.19 -30.17 29.61
N ALA A 18 -39.77 -30.55 28.40
CA ALA A 18 -38.38 -30.41 27.97
C ALA A 18 -37.99 -28.94 27.98
N VAL A 19 -37.11 -28.57 28.92
CA VAL A 19 -36.41 -27.28 28.93
C VAL A 19 -35.60 -27.20 27.63
N PRO A 20 -35.73 -26.13 26.82
CA PRO A 20 -34.92 -25.99 25.62
C PRO A 20 -33.43 -25.91 26.02
N PRO A 21 -32.52 -26.59 25.31
CA PRO A 21 -31.11 -26.51 25.62
C PRO A 21 -30.63 -25.07 25.40
N THR A 22 -30.22 -24.42 26.49
CA THR A 22 -29.44 -23.18 26.54
C THR A 22 -28.23 -23.25 25.60
N ASP A 23 -28.18 -22.33 24.64
CA ASP A 23 -27.04 -21.65 23.99
C ASP A 23 -25.65 -22.34 23.87
N ALA A 24 -25.57 -23.66 23.83
CA ALA A 24 -24.30 -24.38 23.71
C ALA A 24 -24.26 -25.44 22.60
N ALA A 25 -25.34 -25.61 21.82
CA ALA A 25 -25.50 -26.73 20.90
C ALA A 25 -25.87 -26.35 19.45
N VAL A 26 -25.45 -25.17 18.98
CA VAL A 26 -25.27 -24.90 17.54
C VAL A 26 -23.79 -24.68 17.26
N ALA A 27 -22.97 -25.64 17.71
CA ALA A 27 -21.66 -25.85 17.16
C ALA A 27 -21.84 -26.44 15.75
N ILE A 28 -22.16 -25.57 14.79
CA ILE A 28 -21.93 -25.83 13.36
C ILE A 28 -20.48 -26.32 13.28
N GLY A 29 -20.29 -27.48 12.66
CA GLY A 29 -19.01 -28.19 12.52
C GLY A 29 -17.88 -27.31 12.01
N LEU A 30 -17.28 -26.54 12.91
CA LEU A 30 -15.93 -26.06 12.85
C LEU A 30 -15.12 -27.03 13.68
N GLU A 31 -14.84 -28.20 13.10
CA GLU A 31 -13.54 -28.78 13.42
C GLU A 31 -12.53 -27.65 13.21
N PRO A 32 -11.72 -27.29 14.21
CA PRO A 32 -10.58 -26.42 13.95
C PRO A 32 -9.74 -27.21 12.97
N LEU A 33 -9.87 -26.88 11.67
CA LEU A 33 -9.02 -27.40 10.61
C LEU A 33 -7.62 -27.37 11.18
N ARG A 34 -7.11 -28.56 11.54
CA ARG A 34 -5.78 -28.72 12.11
C ARG A 34 -4.91 -27.82 11.26
N ALA A 35 -4.38 -26.76 11.87
CA ALA A 35 -3.49 -25.85 11.20
C ALA A 35 -2.26 -26.68 10.85
N ALA A 36 -2.33 -27.40 9.73
CA ALA A 36 -1.17 -27.92 9.04
C ALA A 36 -0.29 -26.70 8.95
N LYS A 37 0.81 -26.70 9.70
CA LYS A 37 1.86 -25.67 9.70
C LYS A 37 2.45 -25.69 8.30
N ARG A 38 1.69 -25.16 7.34
CA ARG A 38 2.01 -25.16 5.93
C ARG A 38 3.16 -24.19 5.85
N ARG A 39 4.38 -24.72 5.67
CA ARG A 39 5.62 -23.93 5.71
C ARG A 39 5.74 -22.97 4.51
N TRP A 40 4.85 -23.12 3.51
CA TRP A 40 4.89 -22.36 2.26
C TRP A 40 4.85 -20.83 2.42
N PRO A 41 4.01 -20.20 3.28
CA PRO A 41 4.07 -18.76 3.51
C PRO A 41 5.40 -18.28 4.11
N ALA A 42 6.01 -19.09 4.98
CA ALA A 42 7.34 -18.80 5.53
C ALA A 42 8.45 -18.93 4.49
N ILE A 43 8.37 -19.95 3.62
CA ILE A 43 9.32 -20.14 2.51
C ILE A 43 9.19 -19.00 1.49
N LEU A 44 7.96 -18.61 1.13
CA LEU A 44 7.70 -17.51 0.22
C LEU A 44 8.22 -16.18 0.80
N GLY A 45 7.93 -15.90 2.07
CA GLY A 45 8.45 -14.71 2.74
C GLY A 45 9.98 -14.67 2.81
N ALA A 46 10.62 -15.81 3.07
CA ALA A 46 12.08 -15.93 3.08
C ALA A 46 12.68 -15.75 1.68
N GLY A 47 12.15 -16.44 0.68
CA GLY A 47 12.59 -16.34 -0.72
C GLY A 47 12.46 -14.92 -1.25
N LEU A 48 11.35 -14.24 -0.96
CA LEU A 48 11.18 -12.85 -1.36
C LEU A 48 12.16 -11.92 -0.66
N THR A 49 12.45 -12.14 0.63
CA THR A 49 13.47 -11.35 1.35
C THR A 49 14.84 -11.50 0.70
N VAL A 50 15.23 -12.71 0.29
CA VAL A 50 16.48 -12.95 -0.45
C VAL A 50 16.48 -12.20 -1.77
N LEU A 51 15.39 -12.27 -2.53
CA LEU A 51 15.25 -11.52 -3.77
C LEU A 51 15.39 -10.01 -3.54
N MET A 52 14.78 -9.45 -2.49
CA MET A 52 14.91 -8.03 -2.16
C MET A 52 16.37 -7.65 -1.89
N VAL A 53 17.12 -8.49 -1.17
CA VAL A 53 18.56 -8.27 -0.93
C VAL A 53 19.34 -8.29 -2.25
N ILE A 54 19.04 -9.24 -3.14
CA ILE A 54 19.68 -9.32 -4.47
C ILE A 54 19.36 -8.08 -5.30
N GLY A 55 18.09 -7.67 -5.37
CA GLY A 55 17.66 -6.49 -6.12
C GLY A 55 18.31 -5.21 -5.61
N LEU A 56 18.33 -5.02 -4.28
CA LEU A 56 19.05 -3.90 -3.65
C LEU A 56 20.54 -3.93 -3.95
N GLY A 57 21.17 -5.10 -3.90
CA GLY A 57 22.57 -5.26 -4.28
C GLY A 57 22.82 -4.84 -5.72
N ARG A 58 21.95 -5.23 -6.66
CA ARG A 58 22.08 -4.84 -8.08
C ARG A 58 21.92 -3.33 -8.28
N GLU A 59 20.98 -2.69 -7.61
CA GLU A 59 20.80 -1.23 -7.68
C GLU A 59 22.00 -0.49 -7.09
N LEU A 60 22.52 -0.96 -5.94
CA LEU A 60 23.71 -0.38 -5.31
C LEU A 60 24.97 -0.51 -6.17
N PHE A 61 25.25 -1.70 -6.70
CA PHE A 61 26.43 -1.95 -7.55
C PHE A 61 26.27 -1.39 -8.97
N GLY A 62 25.06 -1.02 -9.36
CA GLY A 62 24.73 -0.41 -10.66
C GLY A 62 24.87 1.12 -10.70
N GLY A 63 25.56 1.72 -9.74
CA GLY A 63 25.77 3.18 -9.66
C GLY A 63 24.76 3.93 -8.79
N GLY A 64 23.86 3.25 -8.07
CA GLY A 64 22.82 3.89 -7.25
C GLY A 64 23.34 4.76 -6.09
N LEU A 65 24.66 4.74 -5.81
CA LEU A 65 25.32 5.60 -4.82
C LEU A 65 26.10 6.76 -5.45
N ASP A 66 26.37 6.73 -6.76
CA ASP A 66 27.18 7.74 -7.44
C ASP A 66 26.48 9.12 -7.40
N ASP A 67 25.15 9.11 -7.35
CA ASP A 67 24.31 10.31 -7.25
C ASP A 67 24.28 10.96 -5.85
N LEU A 68 24.92 10.35 -4.83
CA LEU A 68 24.97 10.92 -3.47
C LEU A 68 26.02 12.02 -3.31
N THR A 69 26.98 12.14 -4.24
CA THR A 69 28.12 13.06 -4.08
C THR A 69 27.91 14.46 -4.67
N GLY A 70 26.91 14.65 -5.52
CA GLY A 70 26.74 15.89 -6.31
C GLY A 70 26.02 17.05 -5.59
N ALA A 71 24.94 16.77 -4.84
CA ALA A 71 24.06 17.80 -4.30
C ALA A 71 23.38 17.39 -2.99
N VAL A 72 24.16 17.19 -1.92
CA VAL A 72 23.62 16.83 -0.59
C VAL A 72 22.86 18.04 0.01
N PRO A 73 21.54 17.95 0.26
CA PRO A 73 20.80 19.03 0.89
C PRO A 73 21.35 19.35 2.29
N THR A 74 21.60 20.63 2.56
CA THR A 74 22.19 21.09 3.82
C THR A 74 21.17 21.28 4.93
N SER A 75 19.90 21.53 4.58
CA SER A 75 18.83 21.79 5.55
C SER A 75 18.36 20.50 6.23
N PRO A 76 18.35 20.42 7.59
CA PRO A 76 17.77 19.28 8.31
C PRO A 76 16.29 19.03 8.01
N LEU A 77 15.56 20.08 7.61
CA LEU A 77 14.13 19.99 7.28
C LEU A 77 13.90 19.19 6.01
N PHE A 78 14.84 19.17 5.06
CA PHE A 78 14.80 18.27 3.90
C PHE A 78 14.63 16.82 4.37
N TYR A 79 15.50 16.38 5.28
CA TYR A 79 15.50 14.99 5.77
C TYR A 79 14.25 14.67 6.58
N LEU A 80 13.74 15.63 7.36
CA LEU A 80 12.47 15.48 8.07
C LEU A 80 11.32 15.20 7.11
N PHE A 81 11.14 16.02 6.07
CA PHE A 81 10.07 15.84 5.09
C PHE A 81 10.30 14.65 4.16
N PHE A 82 11.56 14.31 3.86
CA PHE A 82 11.91 13.09 3.16
C PHE A 82 11.53 11.84 3.97
N VAL A 83 11.81 11.80 5.28
CA VAL A 83 11.37 10.71 6.16
C VAL A 83 9.84 10.65 6.22
N ALA A 84 9.16 11.80 6.36
CA ALA A 84 7.69 11.85 6.33
C ALA A 84 7.13 11.32 4.99
N LEU A 85 7.73 11.70 3.87
CA LEU A 85 7.42 11.20 2.53
C LEU A 85 7.62 9.69 2.44
N TYR A 86 8.77 9.18 2.89
CA TYR A 86 9.09 7.76 2.88
C TYR A 86 8.09 6.96 3.72
N PHE A 87 7.76 7.43 4.91
CA PHE A 87 6.86 6.70 5.80
C PHE A 87 5.37 6.90 5.49
N SER A 88 4.99 7.90 4.69
CA SER A 88 3.59 8.17 4.33
C SER A 88 2.88 6.92 3.77
N LEU A 89 3.54 6.18 2.87
CA LEU A 89 2.99 4.95 2.27
C LEU A 89 2.87 3.78 3.27
N PRO A 90 3.96 3.31 3.89
CA PRO A 90 3.89 2.16 4.80
C PRO A 90 3.06 2.44 6.06
N VAL A 91 3.02 3.69 6.54
CA VAL A 91 2.16 4.09 7.68
C VAL A 91 0.69 4.08 7.27
N ALA A 92 0.33 4.61 6.11
CA ALA A 92 -1.06 4.55 5.64
C ALA A 92 -1.54 3.10 5.48
N ASP A 93 -0.73 2.24 4.86
CA ASP A 93 -1.02 0.81 4.75
C ASP A 93 -1.13 0.15 6.13
N TYR A 94 -0.23 0.48 7.06
CA TYR A 94 -0.27 -0.05 8.42
C TYR A 94 -1.55 0.36 9.14
N LEU A 95 -1.94 1.64 9.09
CA LEU A 95 -3.19 2.12 9.70
C LEU A 95 -4.41 1.42 9.10
N ILE A 96 -4.38 1.16 7.79
CA ILE A 96 -5.45 0.42 7.10
C ILE A 96 -5.57 -0.99 7.65
N PHE A 97 -4.50 -1.77 7.61
CA PHE A 97 -4.55 -3.15 8.07
C PHE A 97 -4.69 -3.25 9.60
N ARG A 98 -4.20 -2.26 10.36
CA ARG A 98 -4.43 -2.15 11.81
C ARG A 98 -5.92 -2.07 12.13
N ARG A 99 -6.67 -1.28 11.36
CA ARG A 99 -8.13 -1.15 11.51
C ARG A 99 -8.86 -2.41 11.06
N LEU A 100 -8.48 -2.97 9.91
CA LEU A 100 -9.18 -4.13 9.34
C LEU A 100 -8.95 -5.42 10.12
N TRP A 101 -7.72 -5.67 10.58
CA TRP A 101 -7.34 -6.98 11.14
C TRP A 101 -6.75 -6.89 12.54
N GLY A 102 -6.66 -5.71 13.14
CA GLY A 102 -6.09 -5.57 14.48
C GLY A 102 -4.58 -5.82 14.55
N VAL A 103 -3.86 -5.64 13.43
CA VAL A 103 -2.44 -6.01 13.31
C VAL A 103 -1.56 -5.38 14.41
N PRO A 104 -0.64 -6.12 15.06
CA PRO A 104 0.26 -5.53 16.07
C PRO A 104 1.21 -4.49 15.46
N PRO A 105 1.93 -3.70 16.27
CA PRO A 105 2.93 -2.73 15.79
C PRO A 105 4.00 -3.33 14.87
N ALA A 106 4.32 -4.62 15.05
CA ALA A 106 5.20 -5.37 14.14
C ALA A 106 4.71 -5.40 12.67
N GLY A 107 3.42 -5.14 12.43
CA GLY A 107 2.85 -4.99 11.09
C GLY A 107 3.38 -3.80 10.31
N LEU A 108 3.89 -2.76 10.98
CA LEU A 108 4.56 -1.66 10.30
C LEU A 108 5.83 -2.14 9.57
N ALA A 109 6.59 -3.06 10.18
CA ALA A 109 7.74 -3.67 9.51
C ALA A 109 7.32 -4.48 8.28
N ALA A 110 6.13 -5.10 8.31
CA ALA A 110 5.60 -5.85 7.18
C ALA A 110 5.14 -4.92 6.04
N THR A 111 4.53 -3.77 6.34
CA THR A 111 4.15 -2.79 5.31
C THR A 111 5.35 -2.04 4.74
N ILE A 112 6.40 -1.82 5.53
CA ILE A 112 7.69 -1.35 5.03
C ILE A 112 8.25 -2.37 4.04
N LYS A 113 8.41 -3.64 4.43
CA LYS A 113 8.91 -4.70 3.51
C LYS A 113 8.05 -4.87 2.26
N LYS A 114 6.72 -4.71 2.37
CA LYS A 114 5.81 -4.63 1.22
C LYS A 114 6.22 -3.51 0.26
N ARG A 115 6.45 -2.29 0.75
CA ARG A 115 6.93 -1.17 -0.07
C ARG A 115 8.25 -1.51 -0.75
N ILE A 116 9.25 -1.96 0.02
CA ILE A 116 10.59 -2.29 -0.50
C ILE A 116 10.48 -3.32 -1.63
N ALA A 117 9.67 -4.37 -1.46
CA ALA A 117 9.49 -5.40 -2.48
C ALA A 117 8.86 -4.83 -3.78
N ASN A 118 7.86 -3.96 -3.64
CA ASN A 118 7.21 -3.32 -4.78
C ASN A 118 8.14 -2.39 -5.57
N GLU A 119 9.12 -1.76 -4.92
CA GLU A 119 10.09 -0.89 -5.58
C GLU A 119 11.24 -1.69 -6.22
N VAL A 120 11.80 -2.67 -5.50
CA VAL A 120 13.07 -3.34 -5.88
C VAL A 120 12.89 -4.56 -6.78
N LEU A 121 11.75 -5.25 -6.72
CA LEU A 121 11.55 -6.52 -7.43
C LEU A 121 10.65 -6.35 -8.66
N PHE A 122 9.36 -6.47 -8.42
CA PHE A 122 8.31 -6.31 -9.41
C PHE A 122 7.14 -5.65 -8.69
N SER A 123 6.46 -4.75 -9.40
CA SER A 123 5.17 -4.24 -8.99
C SER A 123 4.27 -5.41 -8.58
N TYR A 124 3.60 -5.29 -7.44
CA TYR A 124 2.72 -6.29 -6.82
C TYR A 124 3.39 -7.43 -6.02
N SER A 125 4.73 -7.53 -6.02
CA SER A 125 5.44 -8.55 -5.23
C SER A 125 5.29 -8.33 -3.72
N GLY A 126 5.15 -7.08 -3.29
CA GLY A 126 4.88 -6.68 -1.91
C GLY A 126 3.51 -7.13 -1.41
N GLU A 127 2.50 -7.19 -2.27
CA GLU A 127 1.17 -7.68 -1.94
C GLU A 127 1.21 -9.18 -1.65
N ALA A 128 1.95 -9.95 -2.45
CA ALA A 128 2.18 -11.37 -2.22
C ALA A 128 2.94 -11.63 -0.90
N TYR A 129 3.98 -10.83 -0.63
CA TYR A 129 4.69 -10.83 0.65
C TYR A 129 3.73 -10.61 1.82
N PHE A 130 2.98 -9.50 1.75
CA PHE A 130 2.16 -9.03 2.83
C PHE A 130 1.01 -10.00 3.10
N TYR A 131 0.46 -10.62 2.06
CA TYR A 131 -0.50 -11.70 2.19
C TYR A 131 0.09 -12.90 2.95
N ALA A 132 1.28 -13.38 2.58
CA ALA A 132 1.93 -14.49 3.26
C ALA A 132 2.25 -14.17 4.72
N TRP A 133 2.72 -12.96 4.99
CA TRP A 133 2.97 -12.46 6.33
C TRP A 133 1.68 -12.36 7.15
N ALA A 134 0.62 -11.76 6.60
CA ALA A 134 -0.68 -11.63 7.25
C ALA A 134 -1.28 -13.00 7.56
N ARG A 135 -1.16 -13.98 6.65
CA ARG A 135 -1.66 -15.33 6.91
C ARG A 135 -0.93 -16.03 8.06
N ALA A 136 0.34 -15.69 8.30
CA ALA A 136 1.13 -16.25 9.40
C ALA A 136 0.93 -15.52 10.75
N ASN A 137 0.46 -14.26 10.74
CA ASN A 137 0.43 -13.40 11.94
C ASN A 137 -0.97 -12.85 12.30
N ALA A 138 -1.91 -12.79 11.37
CA ALA A 138 -3.27 -12.31 11.62
C ALA A 138 -4.14 -13.46 12.14
N THR A 139 -4.55 -13.36 13.40
CA THR A 139 -5.24 -14.43 14.14
C THR A 139 -6.75 -14.47 13.92
N VAL A 140 -7.37 -13.42 13.37
CA VAL A 140 -8.83 -13.23 13.51
C VAL A 140 -9.62 -13.16 12.19
N VAL A 141 -9.01 -13.00 11.02
CA VAL A 141 -9.79 -12.75 9.79
C VAL A 141 -9.82 -13.96 8.85
N ALA A 142 -11.04 -14.46 8.64
CA ALA A 142 -11.37 -15.38 7.56
C ALA A 142 -11.05 -14.69 6.22
N ALA A 143 -10.02 -15.17 5.52
CA ALA A 143 -9.56 -14.71 4.22
C ALA A 143 -8.88 -13.30 4.17
N PRO A 144 -7.61 -13.18 4.62
CA PRO A 144 -6.81 -11.96 4.39
C PRO A 144 -6.67 -11.57 2.91
N PHE A 145 -6.87 -12.51 1.98
CA PHE A 145 -6.79 -12.25 0.54
C PHE A 145 -7.81 -11.20 0.07
N GLY A 146 -9.07 -11.29 0.50
CA GLY A 146 -10.13 -10.38 0.07
C GLY A 146 -9.81 -8.93 0.43
N ALA A 147 -9.39 -8.71 1.68
CA ALA A 147 -8.97 -7.40 2.17
C ALA A 147 -7.69 -6.88 1.49
N VAL A 148 -6.66 -7.71 1.27
CA VAL A 148 -5.45 -7.28 0.52
C VAL A 148 -5.82 -6.82 -0.89
N LYS A 149 -6.68 -7.60 -1.57
CA LYS A 149 -7.18 -7.29 -2.91
C LYS A 149 -7.98 -6.00 -2.92
N ASP A 150 -8.91 -5.82 -1.99
CA ASP A 150 -9.77 -4.63 -1.90
C ASP A 150 -8.96 -3.36 -1.66
N VAL A 151 -7.99 -3.40 -0.75
CA VAL A 151 -7.07 -2.27 -0.47
C VAL A 151 -6.23 -1.95 -1.71
N SER A 152 -5.72 -2.96 -2.41
CA SER A 152 -4.92 -2.75 -3.63
C SER A 152 -5.74 -2.11 -4.76
N ILE A 153 -6.98 -2.57 -4.97
CA ILE A 153 -7.90 -1.98 -5.94
C ILE A 153 -8.23 -0.53 -5.54
N LEU A 154 -8.56 -0.27 -4.28
CA LEU A 154 -8.89 1.08 -3.81
C LEU A 154 -7.69 2.04 -3.90
N SER A 155 -6.46 1.58 -3.69
CA SER A 155 -5.26 2.38 -3.89
C SER A 155 -5.12 2.82 -5.36
N ALA A 156 -5.38 1.92 -6.31
CA ALA A 156 -5.38 2.24 -7.73
C ALA A 156 -6.50 3.21 -8.11
N VAL A 157 -7.73 2.96 -7.62
CA VAL A 157 -8.89 3.84 -7.88
C VAL A 157 -8.68 5.22 -7.25
N ALA A 158 -8.15 5.33 -6.04
CA ALA A 158 -7.83 6.60 -5.40
C ALA A 158 -6.77 7.38 -6.20
N GLY A 159 -5.74 6.70 -6.71
CA GLY A 159 -4.75 7.29 -7.60
C GLY A 159 -5.38 7.87 -8.87
N ASN A 160 -6.20 7.06 -9.56
CA ASN A 160 -6.87 7.50 -10.79
C ASN A 160 -7.86 8.65 -10.51
N ALA A 161 -8.62 8.59 -9.43
CA ALA A 161 -9.53 9.66 -9.02
C ALA A 161 -8.77 10.96 -8.74
N MET A 162 -7.63 10.89 -8.05
CA MET A 162 -6.79 12.07 -7.78
C MET A 162 -6.21 12.65 -9.08
N THR A 163 -5.77 11.81 -10.01
CA THR A 163 -5.30 12.27 -11.33
C THR A 163 -6.42 12.97 -12.12
N LEU A 164 -7.62 12.38 -12.17
CA LEU A 164 -8.76 12.98 -12.85
C LEU A 164 -9.18 14.31 -12.20
N LEU A 165 -9.14 14.39 -10.86
CA LEU A 165 -9.37 15.62 -10.13
C LEU A 165 -8.34 16.69 -10.50
N LEU A 166 -7.05 16.36 -10.48
CA LEU A 166 -5.99 17.29 -10.85
C LEU A 166 -6.09 17.74 -12.30
N MET A 167 -6.46 16.85 -13.23
CA MET A 167 -6.74 17.21 -14.62
C MET A 167 -7.88 18.23 -14.70
N ALA A 168 -9.01 17.94 -14.06
CA ALA A 168 -10.18 18.81 -14.08
C ALA A 168 -9.86 20.20 -13.50
N LEU A 169 -9.08 20.25 -12.41
CA LEU A 169 -8.60 21.50 -11.83
C LEU A 169 -7.59 22.24 -12.73
N SER A 170 -6.81 21.52 -13.54
CA SER A 170 -5.83 22.11 -14.45
C SER A 170 -6.45 22.70 -15.73
N VAL A 171 -7.63 22.24 -16.14
CA VAL A 171 -8.33 22.75 -17.34
C VAL A 171 -8.48 24.28 -17.32
N PRO A 172 -9.08 24.92 -16.30
CA PRO A 172 -9.26 26.38 -16.31
C PRO A 172 -7.93 27.16 -16.28
N LEU A 173 -6.84 26.54 -15.78
CA LEU A 173 -5.53 27.18 -15.64
C LEU A 173 -4.67 27.13 -16.91
N GLY A 174 -4.87 26.12 -17.77
CA GLY A 174 -3.93 25.83 -18.86
C GLY A 174 -4.54 25.36 -20.17
N HIS A 175 -5.86 25.29 -20.30
CA HIS A 175 -6.51 24.80 -21.53
C HIS A 175 -6.12 25.62 -22.78
N GLU A 176 -5.91 26.92 -22.65
CA GLU A 176 -5.52 27.79 -23.78
C GLU A 176 -4.01 27.80 -24.04
N LEU A 177 -3.22 27.37 -23.05
CA LEU A 177 -1.76 27.37 -23.11
C LEU A 177 -1.18 26.08 -23.72
N LEU A 178 -1.97 25.00 -23.74
CA LEU A 178 -1.53 23.70 -24.24
C LEU A 178 -1.81 23.53 -25.75
N PRO A 179 -0.85 23.03 -26.54
CA PRO A 179 -1.08 22.64 -27.92
C PRO A 179 -2.24 21.65 -28.04
N GLN A 180 -3.01 21.72 -29.12
CA GLN A 180 -4.19 20.88 -29.33
C GLN A 180 -3.87 19.38 -29.19
N ALA A 181 -2.76 18.91 -29.76
CA ALA A 181 -2.33 17.51 -29.62
C ALA A 181 -2.13 17.06 -28.16
N MET A 182 -1.64 17.94 -27.29
CA MET A 182 -1.45 17.63 -25.87
C MET A 182 -2.79 17.59 -25.12
N ARG A 183 -3.74 18.44 -25.51
CA ARG A 183 -5.12 18.42 -24.99
C ARG A 183 -5.83 17.13 -25.37
N ASP A 184 -5.71 16.71 -26.63
CA ASP A 184 -6.30 15.47 -27.13
C ASP A 184 -5.68 14.25 -26.41
N THR A 185 -4.36 14.27 -26.19
CA THR A 185 -3.65 13.23 -25.43
C THR A 185 -4.11 13.18 -23.96
N ALA A 186 -4.32 14.34 -23.33
CA ALA A 186 -4.81 14.43 -21.97
C ALA A 186 -6.27 13.92 -21.86
N ALA A 187 -7.14 14.30 -22.81
CA ALA A 187 -8.51 13.82 -22.89
C ALA A 187 -8.58 12.31 -23.13
N GLY A 188 -7.79 11.78 -24.06
CA GLY A 188 -7.67 10.34 -24.29
C GLY A 188 -7.18 9.60 -23.05
N SER A 189 -6.20 10.16 -22.33
CA SER A 189 -5.71 9.59 -21.06
C SER A 189 -6.79 9.58 -19.98
N ALA A 190 -7.59 10.64 -19.85
CA ALA A 190 -8.74 10.69 -18.94
C ALA A 190 -9.77 9.60 -19.28
N VAL A 191 -10.11 9.42 -20.57
CA VAL A 191 -11.02 8.35 -21.02
C VAL A 191 -10.47 6.98 -20.64
N VAL A 192 -9.19 6.71 -20.89
CA VAL A 192 -8.56 5.43 -20.53
C VAL A 192 -8.57 5.20 -19.02
N LEU A 193 -8.25 6.23 -18.21
CA LEU A 193 -8.29 6.13 -16.76
C LEU A 193 -9.69 5.81 -16.22
N VAL A 194 -10.71 6.47 -16.76
CA VAL A 194 -12.11 6.17 -16.43
C VAL A 194 -12.45 4.74 -16.85
N ALA A 195 -12.13 4.35 -18.09
CA ALA A 195 -12.41 3.01 -18.61
C ALA A 195 -11.74 1.90 -17.79
N MET A 196 -10.50 2.10 -17.33
CA MET A 196 -9.79 1.16 -16.45
C MET A 196 -10.41 1.07 -15.05
N SER A 197 -10.99 2.15 -14.55
CA SER A 197 -11.56 2.21 -13.19
C SER A 197 -13.02 1.76 -13.14
N LEU A 198 -13.76 1.92 -14.24
CA LEU A 198 -15.21 1.73 -14.33
C LEU A 198 -15.67 0.30 -13.99
N PRO A 199 -15.00 -0.80 -14.44
CA PRO A 199 -15.41 -2.15 -14.08
C PRO A 199 -15.45 -2.40 -12.57
N PHE A 200 -14.50 -1.83 -11.81
CA PHE A 200 -14.44 -1.99 -10.36
C PHE A 200 -15.59 -1.25 -9.66
N LEU A 201 -16.07 -0.15 -10.23
CA LEU A 201 -17.21 0.62 -9.73
C LEU A 201 -18.54 -0.06 -10.06
N ILE A 202 -18.72 -0.47 -11.33
CA ILE A 202 -19.93 -1.14 -11.82
C ILE A 202 -20.13 -2.48 -11.11
N PHE A 203 -19.10 -3.30 -11.05
CA PHE A 203 -19.16 -4.63 -10.43
C PHE A 203 -18.75 -4.61 -8.96
N SER A 204 -18.83 -3.46 -8.29
CA SER A 204 -18.39 -3.26 -6.90
C SER A 204 -18.94 -4.30 -5.92
N ARG A 205 -20.21 -4.71 -6.07
CA ARG A 205 -20.84 -5.74 -5.21
C ARG A 205 -20.26 -7.16 -5.38
N ARG A 206 -19.65 -7.46 -6.53
CA ARG A 206 -19.02 -8.77 -6.81
C ARG A 206 -17.51 -8.74 -6.62
N VAL A 207 -16.90 -7.58 -6.86
CA VAL A 207 -15.46 -7.39 -6.77
C VAL A 207 -15.05 -7.23 -5.31
N PHE A 208 -15.68 -6.34 -4.55
CA PHE A 208 -15.24 -6.03 -3.19
C PHE A 208 -15.80 -7.03 -2.18
N SER A 209 -14.97 -7.43 -1.23
CA SER A 209 -15.29 -8.33 -0.13
C SER A 209 -15.64 -7.60 1.16
N LEU A 210 -15.14 -6.38 1.36
CA LEU A 210 -15.37 -5.58 2.57
C LEU A 210 -16.69 -4.79 2.51
N PRO A 211 -17.32 -4.52 3.67
CA PRO A 211 -18.51 -3.67 3.75
C PRO A 211 -18.21 -2.23 3.32
N ARG A 212 -19.21 -1.55 2.74
CA ARG A 212 -19.07 -0.19 2.20
C ARG A 212 -18.41 0.85 3.13
N PRO A 213 -18.72 0.90 4.44
CA PRO A 213 -18.07 1.85 5.34
C PRO A 213 -16.55 1.67 5.42
N GLU A 214 -16.07 0.42 5.36
CA GLU A 214 -14.64 0.12 5.36
C GLU A 214 -13.99 0.54 4.04
N LEU A 215 -14.65 0.27 2.91
CA LEU A 215 -14.16 0.70 1.59
C LEU A 215 -13.98 2.23 1.51
N TRP A 216 -14.94 3.01 2.01
CA TRP A 216 -14.84 4.47 2.05
C TRP A 216 -13.70 4.95 2.95
N TRP A 217 -13.54 4.32 4.11
CA TRP A 217 -12.46 4.68 5.02
C TRP A 217 -11.09 4.38 4.39
N ILE A 218 -10.93 3.22 3.72
CA ILE A 218 -9.70 2.85 3.00
C ILE A 218 -9.43 3.83 1.85
N PHE A 219 -10.45 4.16 1.06
CA PHE A 219 -10.34 5.13 -0.04
C PHE A 219 -9.83 6.49 0.47
N ASN A 220 -10.45 7.02 1.52
CA ASN A 220 -10.03 8.29 2.13
C ASN A 220 -8.61 8.22 2.70
N ALA A 221 -8.22 7.10 3.32
CA ALA A 221 -6.85 6.91 3.79
C ALA A 221 -5.84 6.97 2.63
N HIS A 222 -6.17 6.40 1.46
CA HIS A 222 -5.33 6.52 0.27
C HIS A 222 -5.30 7.94 -0.31
N VAL A 223 -6.43 8.66 -0.32
CA VAL A 223 -6.47 10.06 -0.76
C VAL A 223 -5.60 10.94 0.14
N VAL A 224 -5.75 10.82 1.47
CA VAL A 224 -4.92 11.55 2.45
C VAL A 224 -3.44 11.22 2.25
N ARG A 225 -3.10 9.95 2.05
CA ARG A 225 -1.73 9.51 1.76
C ARG A 225 -1.18 10.15 0.48
N LEU A 226 -1.97 10.24 -0.59
CA LEU A 226 -1.55 10.86 -1.85
C LEU A 226 -1.28 12.35 -1.66
N VAL A 227 -2.21 13.08 -1.02
CA VAL A 227 -2.05 14.50 -0.71
C VAL A 227 -0.83 14.73 0.17
N ALA A 228 -0.69 13.95 1.25
CA ALA A 228 0.47 14.03 2.14
C ALA A 228 1.78 13.78 1.39
N GLY A 229 1.83 12.76 0.53
CA GLY A 229 3.01 12.49 -0.31
C GLY A 229 3.36 13.65 -1.23
N THR A 230 2.36 14.25 -1.89
CA THR A 230 2.55 15.44 -2.74
C THR A 230 3.06 16.65 -1.95
N VAL A 231 2.53 16.88 -0.75
CA VAL A 231 2.98 17.99 0.12
C VAL A 231 4.39 17.73 0.66
N PHE A 232 4.68 16.52 1.14
CA PHE A 232 5.98 16.20 1.73
C PHE A 232 7.11 16.25 0.70
N ILE A 233 6.89 15.79 -0.53
CA ILE A 233 7.91 15.91 -1.58
C ILE A 233 8.14 17.37 -1.97
N ALA A 234 7.08 18.18 -2.04
CA ALA A 234 7.22 19.60 -2.35
C ALA A 234 7.98 20.36 -1.26
N LEU A 235 7.69 20.06 0.02
CA LEU A 235 8.41 20.65 1.14
C LEU A 235 9.87 20.17 1.19
N ALA A 236 10.13 18.88 1.00
CA ALA A 236 11.49 18.36 0.93
C ALA A 236 12.29 19.11 -0.13
N TRP A 237 11.78 19.19 -1.37
CA TRP A 237 12.48 19.88 -2.46
C TRP A 237 12.63 21.38 -2.25
N HIS A 238 11.66 22.05 -1.62
CA HIS A 238 11.84 23.44 -1.20
C HIS A 238 13.00 23.61 -0.21
N PHE A 239 13.17 22.71 0.76
CA PHE A 239 14.30 22.81 1.69
C PHE A 239 15.64 22.40 1.08
N ALA A 240 15.64 21.71 -0.07
CA ALA A 240 16.86 21.48 -0.86
C ALA A 240 17.21 22.68 -1.76
N LEU A 241 16.20 23.29 -2.38
CA LEU A 241 16.32 24.43 -3.30
C LEU A 241 15.39 25.57 -2.82
N PRO A 242 15.81 26.33 -1.80
CA PRO A 242 14.97 27.33 -1.15
C PRO A 242 14.67 28.55 -2.02
N GLU A 243 15.43 28.77 -3.09
CA GLU A 243 15.19 29.83 -4.07
C GLU A 243 13.86 29.63 -4.82
N VAL A 244 13.36 28.39 -4.91
CA VAL A 244 12.11 28.06 -5.59
C VAL A 244 10.95 28.05 -4.57
N PRO A 245 9.88 28.84 -4.78
CA PRO A 245 8.73 28.89 -3.87
C PRO A 245 8.04 27.53 -3.70
N VAL A 246 7.54 27.24 -2.49
CA VAL A 246 6.80 26.00 -2.19
C VAL A 246 5.62 25.77 -3.14
N ALA A 247 4.92 26.83 -3.54
CA ALA A 247 3.80 26.73 -4.49
C ALA A 247 4.21 26.12 -5.83
N MET A 248 5.42 26.44 -6.30
CA MET A 248 5.98 25.89 -7.53
C MET A 248 6.31 24.41 -7.38
N TRP A 249 6.86 24.01 -6.23
CA TRP A 249 7.09 22.61 -5.92
C TRP A 249 5.80 21.80 -5.77
N LEU A 250 4.76 22.38 -5.19
CA LEU A 250 3.43 21.76 -5.10
C LEU A 250 2.83 21.58 -6.50
N PHE A 251 2.98 22.57 -7.38
CA PHE A 251 2.55 22.48 -8.77
C PHE A 251 3.27 21.35 -9.52
N LEU A 252 4.60 21.28 -9.40
CA LEU A 252 5.39 20.20 -9.99
C LEU A 252 5.04 18.83 -9.39
N ALA A 253 4.89 18.72 -8.07
CA ALA A 253 4.53 17.47 -7.42
C ALA A 253 3.13 16.98 -7.85
N ALA A 254 2.17 17.89 -8.03
CA ALA A 254 0.86 17.59 -8.59
C ALA A 254 0.96 17.19 -10.07
N GLY A 255 1.78 17.89 -10.86
CA GLY A 255 2.10 17.54 -12.24
C GLY A 255 2.71 16.14 -12.36
N ARG A 256 3.64 15.78 -11.49
CA ARG A 256 4.24 14.44 -11.41
C ARG A 256 3.18 13.38 -11.10
N LEU A 257 2.28 13.64 -10.14
CA LEU A 257 1.17 12.73 -9.83
C LEU A 257 0.25 12.54 -11.04
N LEU A 258 -0.06 13.63 -11.76
CA LEU A 258 -0.86 13.60 -12.98
C LEU A 258 -0.17 12.77 -14.07
N VAL A 259 1.06 13.12 -14.44
CA VAL A 259 1.83 12.51 -15.53
C VAL A 259 2.13 11.03 -15.26
N SER A 260 2.42 10.66 -14.01
CA SER A 260 2.71 9.27 -13.62
C SER A 260 1.58 8.29 -13.95
N ARG A 261 0.34 8.79 -14.06
CA ARG A 261 -0.87 8.00 -14.31
C ARG A 261 -1.39 8.12 -15.74
N LEU A 262 -0.79 8.94 -16.61
CA LEU A 262 -1.21 9.05 -18.00
C LEU A 262 -0.70 7.86 -18.81
N PRO A 263 -1.59 6.95 -19.28
CA PRO A 263 -1.14 5.77 -20.00
C PRO A 263 -0.60 6.10 -21.39
N LEU A 264 -1.10 7.18 -22.02
CA LEU A 264 -0.78 7.54 -23.40
C LEU A 264 0.39 8.53 -23.53
N VAL A 265 0.98 8.95 -22.41
CA VAL A 265 2.08 9.91 -22.43
C VAL A 265 3.43 9.19 -22.44
N PRO A 266 4.20 9.30 -23.54
CA PRO A 266 5.55 8.74 -23.64
C PRO A 266 6.54 9.58 -22.83
N ASN A 267 7.63 8.94 -22.37
CA ASN A 267 8.76 9.59 -21.69
C ASN A 267 8.34 10.59 -20.60
N LYS A 268 7.60 10.09 -19.61
CA LYS A 268 7.05 10.86 -18.48
C LYS A 268 8.10 11.70 -17.75
N ASP A 269 9.30 11.16 -17.59
CA ASP A 269 10.41 11.85 -16.92
C ASP A 269 10.96 13.02 -17.77
N LEU A 270 10.97 12.90 -19.11
CA LEU A 270 11.36 14.01 -20.00
C LEU A 270 10.34 15.14 -19.99
N LEU A 271 9.04 14.83 -19.93
CA LEU A 271 8.02 15.87 -19.79
C LEU A 271 8.17 16.61 -18.47
N PHE A 272 8.44 15.88 -17.39
CA PHE A 272 8.70 16.49 -16.08
C PHE A 272 9.95 17.36 -16.11
N ALA A 273 11.05 16.88 -16.69
CA ALA A 273 12.27 17.65 -16.88
C ALA A 273 12.01 18.92 -17.71
N ASN A 274 11.29 18.82 -18.84
CA ASN A 274 10.94 19.99 -19.66
C ASN A 274 10.08 21.02 -18.90
N PHE A 275 9.10 20.58 -18.10
CA PHE A 275 8.30 21.49 -17.26
C PHE A 275 9.14 22.17 -16.19
N ALA A 276 10.04 21.42 -15.55
CA ALA A 276 10.99 21.96 -14.60
C ALA A 276 11.93 23.00 -15.24
N ILE A 277 12.48 22.71 -16.43
CA ILE A 277 13.36 23.61 -17.16
C ILE A 277 12.65 24.91 -17.52
N VAL A 278 11.45 24.82 -18.10
CA VAL A 278 10.71 26.00 -18.56
C VAL A 278 10.31 26.92 -17.40
N ILE A 279 10.00 26.36 -16.23
CA ILE A 279 9.43 27.13 -15.13
C ILE A 279 10.47 27.50 -14.06
N ILE A 280 11.46 26.64 -13.78
CA ILE A 280 12.50 26.88 -12.77
C ILE A 280 13.80 27.39 -13.41
N GLY A 281 14.11 27.01 -14.65
CA GLY A 281 15.37 27.37 -15.32
C GLY A 281 16.61 26.65 -14.78
N GLN A 282 16.46 25.68 -13.87
CA GLN A 282 17.57 24.93 -13.24
C GLN A 282 17.51 23.43 -13.60
N ASP A 283 17.83 23.09 -14.85
CA ASP A 283 17.82 21.70 -15.34
C ASP A 283 18.68 20.77 -14.49
N GLN A 284 19.94 21.16 -14.30
CA GLN A 284 20.94 20.35 -13.62
C GLN A 284 20.63 20.15 -12.14
N ALA A 285 20.25 21.23 -11.42
CA ALA A 285 19.95 21.14 -9.99
C ALA A 285 18.72 20.27 -9.69
N LEU A 286 17.70 20.29 -10.56
CA LEU A 286 16.51 19.45 -10.40
C LEU A 286 16.83 17.99 -10.69
N SER A 287 17.61 17.72 -11.75
CA SER A 287 18.05 16.36 -12.08
C SER A 287 18.90 15.76 -10.95
N GLU A 288 19.86 16.53 -10.43
CA GLU A 288 20.70 16.14 -9.28
C GLU A 288 19.87 15.90 -8.02
N LEU A 289 18.88 16.76 -7.73
CA LEU A 289 17.99 16.59 -6.57
C LEU A 289 17.11 15.34 -6.70
N MET A 290 16.60 15.05 -7.89
CA MET A 290 15.82 13.84 -8.16
C MET A 290 16.68 12.58 -8.00
N ALA A 291 17.88 12.59 -8.57
CA ALA A 291 18.86 11.52 -8.47
C ALA A 291 19.25 11.29 -7.00
N PHE A 292 19.58 12.35 -6.25
CA PHE A 292 19.86 12.29 -4.83
C PHE A 292 18.68 11.72 -4.02
N THR A 293 17.45 12.15 -4.31
CA THR A 293 16.25 11.62 -3.62
C THR A 293 16.06 10.13 -3.88
N ALA A 294 16.35 9.66 -5.10
CA ALA A 294 16.30 8.25 -5.46
C ALA A 294 17.41 7.44 -4.76
N ALA A 295 18.65 7.92 -4.79
CA ALA A 295 19.78 7.30 -4.12
C ALA A 295 19.60 7.24 -2.60
N LEU A 296 19.10 8.31 -1.98
CA LEU A 296 18.79 8.33 -0.55
C LEU A 296 17.66 7.34 -0.21
N THR A 297 16.66 7.23 -1.08
CA THR A 297 15.60 6.21 -0.96
C THR A 297 16.19 4.81 -0.99
N LEU A 298 17.11 4.52 -1.91
CA LEU A 298 17.84 3.25 -1.96
C LEU A 298 18.62 2.98 -0.67
N VAL A 299 19.34 3.97 -0.13
CA VAL A 299 20.04 3.84 1.16
C VAL A 299 19.08 3.48 2.29
N VAL A 300 17.93 4.15 2.38
CA VAL A 300 16.91 3.83 3.40
C VAL A 300 16.41 2.40 3.26
N HIS A 301 16.17 1.91 2.03
CA HIS A 301 15.79 0.52 1.80
C HIS A 301 16.82 -0.46 2.35
N VAL A 302 18.10 -0.22 2.04
CA VAL A 302 19.22 -1.05 2.48
C VAL A 302 19.33 -1.06 4.01
N VAL A 303 19.29 0.11 4.64
CA VAL A 303 19.35 0.26 6.09
C VAL A 303 18.19 -0.48 6.77
N LEU A 304 16.97 -0.32 6.27
CA LEU A 304 15.79 -0.98 6.84
C LEU A 304 15.85 -2.51 6.70
N ILE A 305 16.26 -3.02 5.53
CA ILE A 305 16.41 -4.46 5.32
C ILE A 305 17.50 -5.04 6.22
N ALA A 306 18.65 -4.37 6.32
CA ALA A 306 19.73 -4.76 7.22
C ALA A 306 19.26 -4.77 8.69
N ALA A 307 18.57 -3.72 9.13
CA ALA A 307 18.03 -3.61 10.49
C ALA A 307 17.02 -4.73 10.79
N PHE A 308 16.11 -5.05 9.86
CA PHE A 308 15.17 -6.17 10.03
C PHE A 308 15.89 -7.53 10.07
N GLY A 309 16.92 -7.71 9.24
CA GLY A 309 17.75 -8.92 9.24
C GLY A 309 18.47 -9.12 10.57
N LEU A 310 19.15 -8.08 11.05
CA LEU A 310 19.86 -8.10 12.34
C LEU A 310 18.90 -8.34 13.52
N HIS A 311 17.74 -7.68 13.54
CA HIS A 311 16.73 -7.91 14.57
C HIS A 311 16.20 -9.36 14.58
N HIS A 312 16.00 -9.95 13.41
CA HIS A 312 15.57 -11.35 13.28
C HIS A 312 16.64 -12.34 13.78
N LEU A 313 17.93 -12.07 13.51
CA LEU A 313 19.03 -12.88 14.03
C LEU A 313 19.14 -12.77 15.56
N ALA A 314 19.06 -11.54 16.10
CA ALA A 314 19.16 -11.29 17.53
C ALA A 314 18.01 -11.93 18.34
N THR A 315 16.80 -11.95 17.79
CA THR A 315 15.63 -12.56 18.45
C THR A 315 15.65 -14.09 18.41
N ARG A 316 16.18 -14.70 17.33
CA ARG A 316 16.38 -16.15 17.26
C ARG A 316 17.49 -16.64 18.19
N GLY A 317 18.59 -15.89 18.31
CA GLY A 317 19.70 -16.24 19.20
C GLY A 317 19.34 -16.18 20.70
N ARG A 318 18.24 -15.52 21.08
CA ARG A 318 17.71 -15.50 22.46
C ARG A 318 16.72 -16.62 22.77
N ALA A 319 16.26 -17.35 21.75
CA ALA A 319 15.28 -18.43 21.87
C ALA A 319 15.92 -19.84 21.79
N LEU A 320 17.24 -19.89 21.65
CA LEU A 320 18.10 -21.08 21.75
C LEU A 320 18.86 -21.01 23.08
#